data_AF-A0A6P0XU01-F1
#
_entry.id   AF-A0A6P0XU01-F1
#
_cell.length_a   1.000
_cell.length_b   1.000
_cell.length_c   1.000
_cell.angle_alpha   90.00
_cell.angle_beta   90.00
_cell.angle_gamma   90.00
#
_symmetry.space_group_name_H-M   'P 1'
#
loop_
_entity.id
_entity.type
_entity.pdbx_description
1 polymer ?
#
loop_
_entity_poly.entity_id
_entity_poly.type
_entity_poly.pdbx_seq_one_letter_code
_entity_poly.pdbx_strand_id
1 'polypeptide(L)'
;LRRSNEGYYSPESPLSLQIKRLFSEGTTKGIHLILSFSGIKALSNVFDIRRSLAYFRHRVALQISEDDSFTFVNDRQASRLQADGDVPIQALYLDVESDRTTLFKPYSTESTPDFQEQLETIANTLINRI
;
A
#
# COMPACT_ATOMS: atom_id res chain seq x y z
N LEU A 1 -1.98 15.76 -26.20
CA LEU A 1 -3.04 15.92 -25.18
C LEU A 1 -2.49 16.77 -24.04
N ARG A 2 -2.77 18.09 -24.07
CA ARG A 2 -2.28 19.06 -23.08
C ARG A 2 -3.25 19.03 -21.89
N ARG A 3 -2.78 18.68 -20.68
CA ARG A 3 -3.63 18.59 -19.47
C ARG A 3 -4.16 19.98 -19.10
N SER A 4 -5.38 20.29 -19.54
CA SER A 4 -6.05 21.59 -19.33
C SER A 4 -6.87 21.64 -18.03
N ASN A 5 -6.38 21.05 -16.93
CA ASN A 5 -7.17 20.95 -15.69
C ASN A 5 -6.34 21.00 -14.39
N GLU A 6 -5.24 21.74 -14.39
CA GLU A 6 -4.32 21.86 -13.23
C GLU A 6 -4.99 22.45 -11.97
N GLY A 7 -6.11 23.18 -12.10
CA GLY A 7 -6.84 23.73 -10.94
C GLY A 7 -7.69 22.74 -10.15
N TYR A 8 -8.08 21.59 -10.74
CA TYR A 8 -8.97 20.63 -10.08
C TYR A 8 -8.25 19.72 -9.07
N TYR A 9 -6.96 19.50 -9.27
CA TYR A 9 -6.12 18.61 -8.45
C TYR A 9 -5.11 19.38 -7.60
N SER A 10 -5.47 20.58 -7.17
CA SER A 10 -4.70 21.31 -6.15
C SER A 10 -5.03 20.74 -4.76
N PRO A 11 -4.07 20.72 -3.81
CA PRO A 11 -4.36 20.42 -2.40
C PRO A 11 -5.45 21.29 -1.78
N GLU A 12 -5.71 22.46 -2.37
CA GLU A 12 -6.73 23.42 -1.95
C GLU A 12 -7.98 23.40 -2.85
N SER A 13 -8.12 22.41 -3.74
CA SER A 13 -9.34 22.27 -4.53
C SER A 13 -10.53 21.86 -3.64
N PRO A 14 -11.78 22.17 -4.04
CA PRO A 14 -12.97 21.76 -3.30
C PRO A 14 -13.04 20.24 -3.05
N LEU A 15 -12.57 19.42 -4.00
CA LEU A 15 -12.52 17.97 -3.87
C LEU A 15 -11.49 17.53 -2.81
N SER A 16 -10.31 18.15 -2.80
CA SER A 16 -9.27 17.91 -1.80
C SER A 16 -9.77 18.25 -0.40
N LEU A 17 -10.52 19.34 -0.24
CA LEU A 17 -11.16 19.71 1.03
C LEU A 17 -12.24 18.71 1.46
N GLN A 18 -13.05 18.20 0.53
CA GLN A 18 -14.05 17.16 0.83
C GLN A 18 -13.39 15.87 1.31
N ILE A 19 -12.33 15.40 0.64
CA ILE A 19 -11.59 14.22 1.08
C ILE A 19 -10.91 14.46 2.44
N LYS A 20 -10.31 15.63 2.67
CA LYS A 20 -9.73 15.99 3.98
C LYS A 20 -10.77 15.88 5.10
N ARG A 21 -12.03 16.29 4.87
CA ARG A 21 -13.13 16.11 5.84
C ARG A 21 -13.46 14.64 6.07
N LEU A 22 -13.40 13.80 5.04
CA LEU A 22 -13.61 12.36 5.23
C LEU A 22 -12.50 11.74 6.10
N PHE A 23 -11.25 12.21 5.99
CA PHE A 23 -10.17 11.75 6.86
C PHE A 23 -10.41 12.07 8.34
N SER A 24 -10.90 13.28 8.65
CA SER A 24 -11.08 13.75 10.03
C SER A 24 -12.41 13.37 10.65
N GLU A 25 -13.50 13.36 9.87
CA GLU A 25 -14.88 13.17 10.35
C GLU A 25 -15.53 11.88 9.85
N GLY A 26 -14.91 11.17 8.91
CA GLY A 26 -15.54 9.99 8.29
C GLY A 26 -15.82 8.89 9.32
N THR A 27 -14.85 8.62 10.20
CA THR A 27 -14.94 7.56 11.21
C THR A 27 -16.10 7.77 12.19
N THR A 28 -16.38 9.01 12.62
CA THR A 28 -17.51 9.31 13.52
C THR A 28 -18.86 9.12 12.86
N LYS A 29 -18.89 9.08 11.52
CA LYS A 29 -20.08 8.85 10.69
C LYS A 29 -20.14 7.42 10.13
N GLY A 30 -19.24 6.52 10.56
CA GLY A 30 -19.17 5.14 10.07
C GLY A 30 -18.61 5.01 8.65
N ILE A 31 -17.93 6.04 8.13
CA ILE A 31 -17.29 6.04 6.82
C ILE A 31 -15.81 5.72 6.98
N HIS A 32 -15.36 4.64 6.34
CA HIS A 32 -13.97 4.19 6.34
C HIS A 32 -13.38 4.25 4.93
N LEU A 33 -12.09 4.56 4.83
CA LEU A 33 -11.42 4.76 3.56
C LEU A 33 -10.26 3.80 3.39
N ILE A 34 -10.17 3.21 2.20
CA ILE A 34 -9.01 2.44 1.75
C ILE A 34 -8.48 3.15 0.52
N LEU A 35 -7.22 3.57 0.58
CA LEU A 35 -6.54 4.23 -0.53
C LEU A 35 -5.39 3.34 -1.02
N SER A 36 -5.30 3.20 -2.34
CA SER A 36 -4.19 2.53 -3.02
C SER A 36 -3.58 3.48 -4.03
N PHE A 37 -2.26 3.48 -4.11
CA PHE A 37 -1.48 4.36 -4.97
C PHE A 37 -0.14 3.70 -5.29
N SER A 38 0.44 4.03 -6.44
CA SER A 38 1.69 3.42 -6.92
C SER A 38 2.96 3.96 -6.25
N GLY A 39 2.88 5.09 -5.57
CA GLY A 39 4.01 5.68 -4.85
C GLY A 39 3.64 7.00 -4.18
N ILE A 40 4.47 7.46 -3.25
CA ILE A 40 4.16 8.62 -2.41
C ILE A 40 4.06 9.89 -3.25
N LYS A 41 4.89 10.03 -4.29
CA LYS A 41 4.85 11.17 -5.21
C LYS A 41 3.48 11.37 -5.87
N ALA A 42 2.79 10.28 -6.22
CA ALA A 42 1.46 10.38 -6.81
C ALA A 42 0.44 10.95 -5.82
N LEU A 43 0.54 10.54 -4.55
CA LEU A 43 -0.32 11.00 -3.47
C LEU A 43 -0.01 12.45 -3.05
N SER A 44 1.26 12.84 -3.05
CA SER A 44 1.72 14.20 -2.75
C SER A 44 1.21 15.27 -3.72
N ASN A 45 0.82 14.89 -4.94
CA ASN A 45 0.19 15.81 -5.88
C ASN A 45 -1.25 16.18 -5.47
N VAL A 46 -1.87 15.39 -4.60
CA VAL A 46 -3.27 15.56 -4.19
C VAL A 46 -3.37 16.06 -2.75
N PHE A 47 -2.47 15.62 -1.87
CA PHE A 47 -2.50 15.95 -0.44
C PHE A 47 -1.12 16.32 0.12
N ASP A 48 -1.10 17.06 1.23
CA ASP A 48 0.08 17.13 2.09
C ASP A 48 0.27 15.78 2.78
N ILE A 49 1.17 14.97 2.25
CA ILE A 49 1.39 13.59 2.70
C ILE A 49 1.67 13.50 4.20
N ARG A 50 2.48 14.41 4.76
CA ARG A 50 2.91 14.31 6.17
C ARG A 50 1.74 14.54 7.11
N ARG A 51 0.87 15.48 6.77
CA ARG A 51 -0.34 15.77 7.55
C ARG A 51 -1.42 14.72 7.33
N SER A 52 -1.59 14.27 6.09
CA SER A 52 -2.64 13.31 5.74
C SER A 52 -2.37 11.92 6.27
N LEU A 53 -1.11 11.45 6.29
CA LEU A 53 -0.76 10.13 6.82
C LEU A 53 -1.09 9.97 8.31
N ALA A 54 -1.17 11.06 9.07
CA ALA A 54 -1.55 11.03 10.49
C ALA A 54 -2.99 10.49 10.70
N TYR A 55 -3.87 10.60 9.70
CA TYR A 55 -5.23 10.04 9.76
C TYR A 55 -5.29 8.55 9.42
N PHE A 56 -4.20 7.97 8.91
CA PHE A 56 -4.12 6.56 8.53
C PHE A 56 -3.30 5.76 9.54
N ARG A 57 -4.02 5.13 10.48
CA ARG A 57 -3.46 4.21 11.47
C ARG A 57 -2.87 2.96 10.82
N HIS A 58 -3.63 2.37 9.89
CA HIS A 58 -3.25 1.14 9.22
C HIS A 58 -2.58 1.47 7.90
N ARG A 59 -1.36 0.98 7.70
CA ARG A 59 -0.58 1.20 6.47
C ARG A 59 -0.07 -0.13 5.95
N VAL A 60 -0.23 -0.34 4.64
CA VAL A 60 0.25 -1.53 3.95
C VAL A 60 1.18 -1.08 2.84
N ALA A 61 2.42 -1.60 2.84
CA ALA A 61 3.41 -1.33 1.82
C ALA A 61 3.81 -2.62 1.11
N LEU A 62 3.77 -2.61 -0.22
CA LEU A 62 4.58 -3.49 -1.04
C LEU A 62 5.99 -2.91 -1.14
N GLN A 63 6.88 -3.54 -1.92
CA GLN A 63 8.21 -2.98 -2.11
C GLN A 63 8.11 -1.60 -2.78
N ILE A 64 8.74 -0.61 -2.13
CA ILE A 64 8.76 0.79 -2.54
C ILE A 64 10.20 1.32 -2.49
N SER A 65 10.43 2.53 -3.00
CA SER A 65 11.76 3.14 -2.88
C SER A 65 12.13 3.37 -1.41
N GLU A 66 13.42 3.54 -1.14
CA GLU A 66 13.92 3.81 0.21
C GLU A 66 13.37 5.11 0.79
N ASP A 67 13.27 6.15 -0.03
CA ASP A 67 12.70 7.46 0.35
C ASP A 67 11.20 7.38 0.63
N ASP A 68 10.45 6.64 -0.19
CA ASP A 68 9.02 6.42 0.01
C ASP A 68 8.78 5.57 1.26
N SER A 69 9.61 4.54 1.49
CA SER A 69 9.58 3.73 2.71
C SER A 69 9.74 4.60 3.94
N PHE A 70 10.78 5.44 3.96
CA PHE A 70 11.03 6.32 5.10
C PHE A 70 9.85 7.29 5.33
N THR A 71 9.26 7.82 4.27
CA THR A 71 8.10 8.73 4.39
C THR A 71 6.83 8.02 4.84
N PHE A 72 6.60 6.79 4.38
CA PHE A 72 5.35 6.07 4.59
C PHE A 72 5.30 5.28 5.90
N VAL A 73 6.41 4.65 6.28
CA VAL A 73 6.50 3.76 7.45
C VAL A 73 7.55 4.21 8.48
N ASN A 74 8.16 5.39 8.31
CA ASN A 74 9.22 5.92 9.20
C ASN A 74 10.47 5.04 9.31
N ASP A 75 10.64 4.08 8.40
CA ASP A 75 11.77 3.16 8.33
C ASP A 75 12.02 2.79 6.86
N ARG A 76 13.17 2.19 6.55
CA ARG A 76 13.61 1.76 5.22
C ARG A 76 13.27 0.28 4.94
N GLN A 77 12.58 -0.42 5.85
CA GLN A 77 12.32 -1.85 5.72
C GLN A 77 11.49 -2.20 4.48
N ALA A 78 10.54 -1.35 4.09
CA ALA A 78 9.69 -1.62 2.94
C ALA A 78 10.46 -1.61 1.61
N SER A 79 11.66 -1.02 1.54
CA SER A 79 12.46 -1.05 0.31
C SER A 79 13.18 -2.38 0.06
N ARG A 80 13.24 -3.25 1.07
CA ARG A 80 13.99 -4.51 1.04
C ARG A 80 13.08 -5.75 1.07
N LEU A 81 11.79 -5.58 0.85
CA LEU A 81 10.81 -6.67 0.97
C LEU A 81 11.03 -7.82 -0.03
N GLN A 82 11.56 -7.54 -1.23
CA GLN A 82 11.87 -8.58 -2.21
C GLN A 82 13.37 -8.75 -2.41
N ALA A 83 14.12 -8.89 -1.31
CA ALA A 83 15.56 -9.14 -1.39
C ALA A 83 15.90 -10.45 -2.14
N ASP A 84 14.97 -11.40 -2.16
CA ASP A 84 15.15 -12.75 -2.72
C ASP A 84 14.80 -12.86 -4.22
N GLY A 85 14.34 -11.78 -4.87
CA GLY A 85 14.06 -11.74 -6.31
C GLY A 85 12.87 -10.85 -6.69
N ASP A 86 12.49 -10.86 -7.97
CA ASP A 86 11.47 -9.95 -8.50
C ASP A 86 10.02 -10.36 -8.17
N VAL A 87 9.83 -11.54 -7.59
CA VAL A 87 8.50 -12.03 -7.23
C VAL A 87 8.08 -11.38 -5.91
N PRO A 88 6.92 -10.69 -5.84
CA PRO A 88 6.46 -10.05 -4.62
C PRO A 88 5.98 -11.09 -3.59
N ILE A 89 6.90 -11.57 -2.76
CA ILE A 89 6.66 -12.56 -1.72
C ILE A 89 6.33 -11.95 -0.36
N GLN A 90 6.70 -10.69 -0.11
CA GLN A 90 6.50 -10.03 1.18
C GLN A 90 5.81 -8.67 1.05
N ALA A 91 4.95 -8.37 2.01
CA ALA A 91 4.33 -7.08 2.22
C ALA A 91 4.47 -6.68 3.69
N LEU A 92 4.56 -5.38 3.94
CA LEU A 92 4.67 -4.81 5.26
C LEU A 92 3.32 -4.26 5.70
N TYR A 93 2.83 -4.69 6.85
CA TYR A 93 1.74 -4.05 7.56
C TYR A 93 2.29 -3.29 8.76
N LEU A 94 1.88 -2.03 8.90
CA LEU A 94 2.18 -1.17 10.03
C LEU A 94 0.87 -0.72 10.70
N ASP A 95 0.78 -0.94 12.01
CA ASP A 95 -0.17 -0.30 12.89
C ASP A 95 0.54 0.84 13.63
N VAL A 96 0.28 2.08 13.23
CA VAL A 96 0.93 3.28 13.77
C VAL A 96 0.60 3.50 15.24
N GLU A 97 -0.61 3.12 15.69
CA GLU A 97 -1.03 3.33 17.08
C GLU A 97 -0.32 2.37 18.04
N SER A 98 -0.18 1.11 17.63
CA SER A 98 0.46 0.07 18.43
C SER A 98 1.98 -0.02 18.21
N ASP A 99 2.52 0.81 17.32
CA ASP A 99 3.90 0.73 16.80
C ASP A 99 4.29 -0.69 16.37
N ARG A 100 3.32 -1.42 15.79
CA ARG A 100 3.48 -2.82 15.43
C ARG A 100 3.67 -2.98 13.93
N THR A 101 4.77 -3.60 13.57
CA THR A 101 5.07 -3.97 12.19
C THR A 101 4.95 -5.49 12.02
N THR A 102 4.37 -5.95 10.92
CA THR A 102 4.22 -7.37 10.62
C THR A 102 4.41 -7.61 9.13
N LEU A 103 5.27 -8.57 8.80
CA LEU A 103 5.44 -9.06 7.44
C LEU A 103 4.38 -10.11 7.14
N PHE A 104 3.82 -10.05 5.93
CA PHE A 104 2.88 -11.06 5.45
C PHE A 104 3.10 -11.34 3.97
N LYS A 105 2.63 -12.50 3.51
CA LYS A 105 2.65 -12.83 2.09
C LYS A 105 1.43 -12.20 1.41
N PRO A 106 1.61 -11.30 0.44
CA PRO A 106 0.47 -10.77 -0.30
C PRO A 106 -0.13 -11.89 -1.17
N TYR A 107 -1.45 -11.86 -1.31
CA TYR A 107 -2.17 -12.77 -2.19
C TYR A 107 -2.60 -12.00 -3.44
N SER A 108 -2.41 -12.63 -4.60
CA SER A 108 -2.99 -12.16 -5.86
C SER A 108 -4.23 -12.98 -6.18
N THR A 109 -5.21 -12.36 -6.81
CA THR A 109 -6.32 -13.08 -7.45
C THR A 109 -5.91 -13.72 -8.77
N GLU A 110 -4.76 -13.32 -9.32
CA GLU A 110 -4.14 -13.94 -10.48
C GLU A 110 -3.26 -15.09 -10.00
N SER A 111 -3.70 -16.33 -10.21
CA SER A 111 -2.88 -17.52 -10.03
C SER A 111 -2.14 -17.83 -11.32
N THR A 112 -0.85 -17.49 -11.37
CA THR A 112 0.06 -18.01 -12.40
C THR A 112 1.23 -18.69 -11.70
N PRO A 113 1.38 -20.02 -11.79
CA PRO A 113 0.51 -20.96 -12.52
C PRO A 113 -0.90 -21.07 -11.92
N ASP A 114 -1.84 -21.61 -12.70
CA ASP A 114 -3.23 -21.84 -12.26
C ASP A 114 -3.26 -22.68 -10.97
N PHE A 115 -4.30 -22.52 -10.15
CA PHE A 115 -4.42 -23.21 -8.88
C PHE A 115 -4.25 -24.74 -8.99
N GLN A 116 -4.76 -25.35 -10.06
CA GLN A 116 -4.64 -26.80 -10.24
C GLN A 116 -3.18 -27.23 -10.50
N GLU A 117 -2.45 -26.46 -11.29
CA GLU A 117 -1.02 -26.68 -11.56
C GLU A 117 -0.16 -26.43 -10.30
N GLN A 118 -0.55 -25.48 -9.44
CA GLN A 118 0.06 -25.29 -8.13
C GLN A 118 -0.11 -26.53 -7.24
N LEU A 119 -1.30 -27.12 -7.19
CA LEU A 119 -1.57 -28.32 -6.40
C LEU A 119 -0.76 -29.52 -6.92
N GLU A 120 -0.66 -29.71 -8.23
CA GLU A 120 0.16 -30.77 -8.83
C GLU A 120 1.64 -30.60 -8.46
N THR A 121 2.16 -29.38 -8.54
CA THR A 121 3.55 -29.08 -8.18
C THR A 121 3.84 -29.36 -6.71
N ILE A 122 2.93 -28.95 -5.81
CA ILE A 122 3.04 -29.20 -4.38
C ILE A 122 2.99 -30.72 -4.10
N ALA A 123 2.03 -31.43 -4.69
CA ALA A 123 1.89 -32.87 -4.52
C ALA A 123 3.16 -33.63 -4.96
N ASN A 124 3.68 -33.31 -6.15
CA ASN A 124 4.90 -33.92 -6.68
C ASN A 124 6.13 -33.62 -5.80
N THR A 125 6.25 -32.41 -5.28
CA THR A 125 7.37 -32.01 -4.41
C THR A 125 7.32 -32.73 -3.07
N LEU A 126 6.13 -32.95 -2.52
CA LEU A 126 5.94 -33.67 -1.26
C LEU A 126 6.19 -35.18 -1.42
N ILE A 127 5.72 -35.78 -2.52
CA ILE A 127 5.94 -37.21 -2.82
C ILE A 127 7.43 -37.50 -3.00
N ASN A 128 8.17 -36.65 -3.72
CA ASN A 128 9.60 -36.85 -3.99
C ASN A 128 10.53 -36.59 -2.78
N ARG A 129 9.99 -36.08 -1.66
CA ARG A 129 10.75 -35.85 -0.42
C ARG A 129 10.59 -36.98 0.61
N ILE A 130 9.71 -37.95 0.35
CA ILE A 130 9.51 -39.16 1.16
C ILE A 130 10.28 -40.31 0.51
#